data_AF-A0A2B4FKI0-F1
#
_entry.id   AF-A0A2B4FKI0-F1
#
_cell.length_a   1.000
_cell.length_b   1.000
_cell.length_c   1.000
_cell.angle_alpha   90.00
_cell.angle_beta   90.00
_cell.angle_gamma   90.00
#
_symmetry.space_group_name_H-M   'P 1'
#
loop_
_entity.id
_entity.type
_entity.pdbx_description
1 polymer ?
#
loop_
_entity_poly.entity_id
_entity_poly.type
_entity_poly.pdbx_seq_one_letter_code
_entity_poly.pdbx_strand_id
1 'polypeptide(L)'
;MELYLEIHRDLSKIDTNPFNYIQCEALADKLPEGFVGPVPGAYQIVAGRLPVKEATNEQLKQSAIKALNNIIVVPKYFSTLLDHGKERLDRVVRLISTEVSPTIYHVLSYVHHDAIEVWQMPKNKAIHFLPEDEMKNIAIQFYECTKKYYSDESSVADALDTVYNGAKFFESVKLWFENQK
;
A
#
# COMPACT_ATOMS: atom_id res chain seq x y z
N MET A 1 12.42 14.03 -22.93
CA MET A 1 12.37 15.09 -21.91
C MET A 1 11.19 16.03 -22.15
N GLU A 2 11.06 16.60 -23.35
CA GLU A 2 9.96 17.53 -23.71
C GLU A 2 8.55 16.99 -23.41
N LEU A 3 8.25 15.76 -23.85
CA LEU A 3 6.97 15.10 -23.55
C LEU A 3 6.65 15.04 -22.04
N TYR A 4 7.64 14.73 -21.20
CA TYR A 4 7.42 14.67 -19.75
C TYR A 4 7.12 16.06 -19.17
N LEU A 5 7.74 17.12 -19.70
CA LEU A 5 7.48 18.50 -19.29
C LEU A 5 6.09 18.96 -19.75
N GLU A 6 5.65 18.58 -20.94
CA GLU A 6 4.31 18.86 -21.45
C GLU A 6 3.24 18.16 -20.61
N ILE A 7 3.40 16.85 -20.38
CA ILE A 7 2.53 16.08 -19.50
C ILE A 7 2.47 16.72 -18.11
N HIS A 8 3.60 17.13 -17.54
CA HIS A 8 3.61 17.76 -16.22
C HIS A 8 2.86 19.11 -16.19
N ARG A 9 3.01 19.95 -17.23
CA ARG A 9 2.26 21.21 -17.36
C ARG A 9 0.75 20.99 -17.50
N ASP A 10 0.34 19.89 -18.11
CA ASP A 10 -1.08 19.55 -18.22
C ASP A 10 -1.62 18.96 -16.92
N LEU A 11 -0.86 18.08 -16.26
CA LEU A 11 -1.19 17.54 -14.94
C LEU A 11 -1.33 18.65 -13.88
N SER A 12 -0.51 19.70 -13.94
CA SER A 12 -0.58 20.82 -12.98
C SER A 12 -1.86 21.64 -13.05
N LYS A 13 -2.72 21.40 -14.06
CA LYS A 13 -4.03 22.04 -14.20
C LYS A 13 -5.15 21.25 -13.52
N ILE A 14 -4.89 20.03 -13.08
CA ILE A 14 -5.86 19.17 -12.42
C ILE A 14 -5.95 19.56 -10.95
N ASP A 15 -7.16 19.82 -10.45
CA ASP A 15 -7.40 19.96 -9.02
C ASP A 15 -7.26 18.58 -8.37
N THR A 16 -6.24 18.43 -7.52
CA THR A 16 -5.93 17.17 -6.84
C THR A 16 -6.64 17.03 -5.50
N ASN A 17 -7.44 18.02 -5.09
CA ASN A 17 -8.21 17.92 -3.86
C ASN A 17 -9.25 16.80 -3.94
N PRO A 18 -9.48 16.06 -2.83
CA PRO A 18 -8.86 16.22 -1.51
C PRO A 18 -7.58 15.38 -1.30
N PHE A 19 -7.04 14.74 -2.34
CA PHE A 19 -5.97 13.75 -2.21
C PHE A 19 -4.56 14.32 -2.41
N ASN A 20 -4.45 15.60 -2.75
CA ASN A 20 -3.22 16.41 -2.87
C ASN A 20 -2.18 15.93 -3.90
N TYR A 21 -2.33 14.75 -4.50
CA TYR A 21 -1.42 14.25 -5.55
C TYR A 21 -2.08 13.26 -6.52
N ILE A 22 -1.46 13.09 -7.69
CA ILE A 22 -1.74 12.04 -8.67
C ILE A 22 -0.43 11.31 -8.97
N GLN A 23 -0.41 9.99 -8.81
CA GLN A 23 0.74 9.17 -9.19
C GLN A 23 0.46 8.50 -10.53
N CYS A 24 1.34 8.73 -11.50
CA CYS A 24 1.27 8.14 -12.83
C CYS A 24 2.47 7.23 -13.06
N GLU A 25 2.23 6.05 -13.61
CA GLU A 25 3.29 5.15 -14.09
C GLU A 25 3.06 4.84 -15.57
N ALA A 26 4.11 5.01 -16.37
CA ALA A 26 4.11 4.58 -17.76
C ALA A 26 4.60 3.13 -17.81
N LEU A 27 3.70 2.21 -18.10
CA LEU A 27 4.00 0.78 -18.19
C LEU A 27 4.14 0.35 -19.64
N ALA A 28 5.02 -0.62 -19.89
CA ALA A 28 5.14 -1.28 -21.19
C ALA A 28 3.93 -2.21 -21.45
N ASP A 29 3.81 -2.70 -22.68
CA ASP A 29 2.82 -3.72 -23.07
C ASP A 29 3.14 -5.14 -22.55
N LYS A 30 4.19 -5.25 -21.71
CA LYS A 30 4.67 -6.50 -21.12
C LYS A 30 4.94 -6.29 -19.63
N LEU A 31 4.61 -7.31 -18.84
CA LEU A 31 4.97 -7.35 -17.43
C LEU A 31 6.48 -7.60 -17.28
N PRO A 32 7.17 -6.91 -16.35
CA PRO A 32 8.51 -7.30 -15.92
C PRO A 32 8.52 -8.71 -15.34
N GLU A 33 9.70 -9.34 -15.33
CA GLU A 33 9.88 -10.67 -14.77
C GLU A 33 9.47 -10.71 -13.28
N GLY A 34 8.62 -11.67 -12.92
CA GLY A 34 8.16 -11.87 -11.53
C GLY A 34 7.04 -10.94 -11.08
N PHE A 35 6.50 -10.09 -11.96
CA PHE A 35 5.31 -9.28 -11.69
C PHE A 35 4.04 -10.04 -12.05
N VAL A 36 2.95 -9.73 -11.33
CA VAL A 36 1.60 -10.20 -11.67
C VAL A 36 0.85 -9.13 -12.43
N GLY A 37 -0.18 -9.53 -13.18
CA GLY A 37 -1.07 -8.59 -13.85
C GLY A 37 -1.89 -7.73 -12.88
N PRO A 38 -2.66 -6.76 -13.39
CA PRO A 38 -3.63 -6.01 -12.59
C PRO A 38 -4.54 -6.97 -11.80
N VAL A 39 -4.80 -6.64 -10.54
CA VAL A 39 -5.63 -7.48 -9.67
C VAL A 39 -7.10 -7.22 -9.99
N PRO A 40 -7.91 -8.24 -10.33
CA PRO A 40 -9.32 -8.05 -10.68
C PRO A 40 -10.09 -7.30 -9.59
N GLY A 41 -10.74 -6.19 -9.98
CA GLY A 41 -11.57 -5.37 -9.10
C GLY A 41 -10.80 -4.39 -8.18
N ALA A 42 -9.47 -4.35 -8.22
CA ALA A 42 -8.66 -3.36 -7.52
C ALA A 42 -8.40 -2.07 -8.35
N TYR A 43 -9.00 -1.96 -9.54
CA TYR A 43 -8.81 -0.85 -10.47
C TYR A 43 -10.08 -0.58 -11.28
N GLN A 44 -10.13 0.59 -11.92
CA GLN A 44 -11.19 0.96 -12.85
C GLN A 44 -10.58 1.46 -14.17
N ILE A 45 -11.05 0.93 -15.30
CA ILE A 45 -10.66 1.43 -16.62
C ILE A 45 -11.53 2.63 -16.96
N VAL A 46 -10.90 3.81 -17.04
CA VAL A 46 -11.58 5.04 -17.48
C VAL A 46 -11.60 5.14 -19.01
N ALA A 47 -10.52 4.72 -19.68
CA ALA A 47 -10.40 4.67 -21.13
C ALA A 47 -9.43 3.57 -21.59
N GLY A 48 -9.65 3.02 -22.79
CA GLY A 48 -8.77 2.03 -23.40
C GLY A 48 -9.02 0.59 -22.95
N ARG A 49 -7.97 -0.23 -22.93
CA ARG A 49 -8.00 -1.64 -22.50
C ARG A 49 -6.72 -1.99 -21.75
N LEU A 50 -6.76 -3.01 -20.90
CA LEU A 50 -5.55 -3.52 -20.28
C LEU A 50 -4.60 -4.13 -21.33
N PRO A 51 -3.30 -3.78 -21.32
CA PRO A 51 -2.33 -4.32 -22.27
C PRO A 51 -1.90 -5.75 -21.91
N VAL A 52 -2.11 -6.17 -20.67
CA VAL A 52 -1.73 -7.48 -20.13
C VAL A 52 -2.93 -8.14 -19.46
N LYS A 53 -2.88 -9.47 -19.29
CA LYS A 53 -3.93 -10.19 -18.57
C LYS A 53 -3.92 -9.84 -17.08
N GLU A 54 -5.09 -9.89 -16.47
CA GLU A 54 -5.23 -9.77 -15.02
C GLU A 54 -4.56 -10.94 -14.29
N ALA A 55 -4.23 -10.74 -13.01
CA ALA A 55 -3.66 -11.77 -12.16
C ALA A 55 -4.66 -12.91 -11.87
N THR A 56 -4.18 -14.17 -11.88
CA THR A 56 -4.97 -15.32 -11.41
C THR A 56 -4.90 -15.45 -9.88
N ASN A 57 -5.83 -16.22 -9.31
CA ASN A 57 -5.84 -16.52 -7.89
C ASN A 57 -4.50 -17.12 -7.41
N GLU A 58 -3.96 -18.08 -8.16
CA GLU A 58 -2.68 -18.73 -7.86
C GLU A 58 -1.53 -17.71 -7.88
N GLN A 59 -1.51 -16.81 -8.87
CA GLN A 59 -0.50 -15.76 -8.96
C GLN A 59 -0.57 -14.81 -7.76
N LEU A 60 -1.76 -14.43 -7.31
CA LEU A 60 -1.94 -13.58 -6.13
C LEU A 60 -1.46 -14.27 -4.85
N LYS A 61 -1.75 -15.57 -4.68
CA LYS A 61 -1.25 -16.36 -3.55
C LYS A 61 0.27 -16.47 -3.54
N GLN A 62 0.88 -16.77 -4.68
CA GLN A 62 2.34 -16.83 -4.79
C GLN A 62 2.98 -15.45 -4.55
N SER A 63 2.35 -14.39 -5.06
CA SER A 63 2.76 -13.01 -4.78
C SER A 63 2.69 -12.69 -3.28
N ALA A 64 1.62 -13.09 -2.60
CA ALA A 64 1.46 -12.92 -1.16
C ALA A 64 2.52 -13.68 -0.37
N ILE A 65 2.77 -14.96 -0.68
CA ILE A 65 3.83 -15.75 -0.04
C ILE A 65 5.19 -15.08 -0.23
N LYS A 66 5.49 -14.59 -1.44
CA LYS A 66 6.74 -13.88 -1.73
C LYS A 66 6.83 -12.57 -0.95
N ALA A 67 5.75 -11.79 -0.87
CA ALA A 67 5.72 -10.53 -0.14
C ALA A 67 5.94 -10.75 1.37
N LEU A 68 5.21 -11.71 1.96
CA LEU A 68 5.29 -12.03 3.38
C LEU A 68 6.66 -12.60 3.78
N ASN A 69 7.29 -13.41 2.92
CA ASN A 69 8.67 -13.87 3.16
C ASN A 69 9.70 -12.73 3.16
N ASN A 70 9.43 -11.64 2.45
CA ASN A 70 10.34 -10.51 2.28
C ASN A 70 9.94 -9.28 3.11
N ILE A 71 9.07 -9.44 4.10
CA ILE A 71 8.60 -8.31 4.91
C ILE A 71 9.77 -7.65 5.66
N ILE A 72 9.89 -6.34 5.52
CA ILE A 72 10.91 -5.53 6.18
C ILE A 72 10.23 -4.70 7.26
N VAL A 73 10.47 -5.05 8.53
CA VAL A 73 9.86 -4.36 9.69
C VAL A 73 10.27 -2.88 9.76
N VAL A 74 11.52 -2.59 9.37
CA VAL A 74 12.06 -1.22 9.33
C VAL A 74 12.51 -0.92 7.89
N PRO A 75 11.60 -0.44 7.02
CA PRO A 75 11.93 -0.14 5.64
C PRO A 75 13.03 0.92 5.52
N LYS A 76 13.82 0.87 4.44
CA LYS A 76 14.96 1.78 4.24
C LYS A 76 14.59 3.27 4.29
N TYR A 77 13.38 3.62 3.88
CA TYR A 77 12.92 5.01 3.88
C TYR A 77 12.71 5.58 5.29
N PHE A 78 12.68 4.74 6.35
CA PHE A 78 12.66 5.22 7.74
C PHE A 78 13.95 5.95 8.12
N SER A 79 15.06 5.71 7.42
CA SER A 79 16.30 6.46 7.65
C SER A 79 16.11 7.98 7.46
N THR A 80 15.12 8.39 6.66
CA THR A 80 14.79 9.81 6.46
C THR A 80 14.18 10.49 7.69
N LEU A 81 13.76 9.72 8.71
CA LEU A 81 13.32 10.25 10.01
C LEU A 81 14.48 10.82 10.84
N LEU A 82 15.72 10.47 10.50
CA LEU A 82 16.92 11.07 11.11
C LEU A 82 17.20 12.48 10.58
N ASP A 83 16.55 12.86 9.48
CA ASP A 83 16.67 14.18 8.87
C ASP A 83 15.47 15.06 9.25
N HIS A 84 15.66 16.38 9.29
CA HIS A 84 14.59 17.35 9.52
C HIS A 84 14.47 18.33 8.34
N GLY A 85 13.23 18.63 7.92
CA GLY A 85 12.94 19.50 6.78
C GLY A 85 11.54 19.25 6.21
N LYS A 86 11.01 20.21 5.44
CA LYS A 86 9.65 20.16 4.87
C LYS A 86 9.39 18.89 4.07
N GLU A 87 8.17 18.38 4.13
CA GLU A 87 7.61 17.27 3.32
C GLU A 87 8.24 15.88 3.49
N ARG A 88 9.31 15.75 4.29
CA ARG A 88 9.99 14.47 4.52
C ARG A 88 9.11 13.51 5.32
N LEU A 89 8.51 14.00 6.40
CA LEU A 89 7.65 13.21 7.26
C LEU A 89 6.38 12.77 6.51
N ASP A 90 5.79 13.67 5.74
CA ASP A 90 4.63 13.43 4.87
C ASP A 90 4.94 12.33 3.84
N ARG A 91 6.14 12.37 3.26
CA ARG A 91 6.63 11.30 2.38
C ARG A 91 6.74 9.97 3.10
N VAL A 92 7.22 9.92 4.35
CA VAL A 92 7.31 8.67 5.13
C VAL A 92 5.90 8.12 5.42
N VAL A 93 4.97 8.98 5.84
CA VAL A 93 3.56 8.60 6.08
C VAL A 93 2.91 8.05 4.81
N ARG A 94 3.19 8.68 3.66
CA ARG A 94 2.71 8.18 2.36
C ARG A 94 3.30 6.80 2.03
N LEU A 95 4.62 6.64 2.13
CA LEU A 95 5.30 5.39 1.79
C LEU A 95 4.82 4.24 2.68
N ILE A 96 4.70 4.45 3.99
CA ILE A 96 4.20 3.41 4.88
C ILE A 96 2.74 3.07 4.58
N SER A 97 1.90 4.05 4.22
CA SER A 97 0.51 3.82 3.80
C SER A 97 0.40 2.97 2.52
N THR A 98 1.33 3.15 1.58
CA THR A 98 1.42 2.34 0.36
C THR A 98 1.88 0.90 0.60
N GLU A 99 2.50 0.61 1.75
CA GLU A 99 2.97 -0.74 2.09
C GLU A 99 2.05 -1.48 3.07
N VAL A 100 1.46 -0.78 4.06
CA VAL A 100 0.54 -1.39 5.04
C VAL A 100 -0.69 -1.95 4.34
N SER A 101 -1.30 -1.18 3.42
CA SER A 101 -2.55 -1.62 2.77
C SER A 101 -2.35 -2.92 1.97
N PRO A 102 -1.37 -3.04 1.05
CA PRO A 102 -1.11 -4.30 0.35
C PRO A 102 -0.74 -5.45 1.30
N THR A 103 0.00 -5.17 2.38
CA THR A 103 0.38 -6.20 3.36
C THR A 103 -0.84 -6.86 4.01
N ILE A 104 -1.89 -6.09 4.33
CA ILE A 104 -3.18 -6.64 4.80
C ILE A 104 -3.75 -7.62 3.77
N TYR A 105 -3.84 -7.21 2.51
CA TYR A 105 -4.37 -8.09 1.46
C TYR A 105 -3.48 -9.30 1.18
N HIS A 106 -2.16 -9.21 1.38
CA HIS A 106 -1.27 -10.37 1.28
C HIS A 106 -1.49 -11.36 2.43
N VAL A 107 -1.63 -10.90 3.67
CA VAL A 107 -2.02 -11.77 4.79
C VAL A 107 -3.33 -12.50 4.49
N LEU A 108 -4.34 -11.76 4.04
CA LEU A 108 -5.64 -12.33 3.70
C LEU A 108 -5.57 -13.28 2.50
N SER A 109 -4.82 -12.94 1.45
CA SER A 109 -4.62 -13.83 0.29
C SER A 109 -3.91 -15.13 0.65
N TYR A 110 -3.07 -15.10 1.69
CA TYR A 110 -2.39 -16.30 2.20
C TYR A 110 -3.36 -17.22 2.96
N VAL A 111 -4.23 -16.68 3.82
CA VAL A 111 -5.14 -17.48 4.65
C VAL A 111 -6.43 -17.89 3.94
N HIS A 112 -6.90 -17.12 2.97
CA HIS A 112 -8.16 -17.38 2.27
C HIS A 112 -7.98 -18.24 1.00
N HIS A 113 -9.03 -18.97 0.63
CA HIS A 113 -9.02 -19.78 -0.59
C HIS A 113 -9.07 -18.91 -1.86
N ASP A 114 -9.86 -17.84 -1.85
CA ASP A 114 -10.03 -16.92 -2.98
C ASP A 114 -9.37 -15.57 -2.67
N ALA A 115 -8.17 -15.39 -3.23
CA ALA A 115 -7.44 -14.13 -3.15
C ALA A 115 -8.11 -13.04 -4.00
N ILE A 116 -8.78 -13.37 -5.10
CA ILE A 116 -9.46 -12.36 -5.92
C ILE A 116 -10.57 -11.70 -5.11
N GLU A 117 -11.39 -12.50 -4.42
CA GLU A 117 -12.44 -11.98 -3.52
C GLU A 117 -11.86 -11.08 -2.43
N VAL A 118 -10.73 -11.48 -1.82
CA VAL A 118 -10.01 -10.68 -0.83
C VAL A 118 -9.65 -9.30 -1.37
N TRP A 119 -9.06 -9.21 -2.57
CA TRP A 119 -8.63 -7.95 -3.18
C TRP A 119 -9.79 -7.06 -3.66
N GLN A 120 -10.97 -7.63 -3.88
CA GLN A 120 -12.20 -6.88 -4.16
C GLN A 120 -12.83 -6.27 -2.89
N MET A 121 -12.38 -6.69 -1.70
CA MET A 121 -12.96 -6.24 -0.46
C MET A 121 -12.57 -4.78 -0.15
N PRO A 122 -13.53 -3.94 0.26
CA PRO A 122 -13.22 -2.62 0.81
C PRO A 122 -12.24 -2.73 1.98
N LYS A 123 -11.23 -1.87 2.00
CA LYS A 123 -10.15 -1.87 3.01
C LYS A 123 -10.66 -1.86 4.45
N ASN A 124 -11.68 -1.06 4.74
CA ASN A 124 -12.31 -1.00 6.06
C ASN A 124 -12.96 -2.33 6.49
N LYS A 125 -13.36 -3.19 5.54
CA LYS A 125 -13.83 -4.54 5.83
C LYS A 125 -12.67 -5.52 5.94
N ALA A 126 -11.70 -5.45 5.03
CA ALA A 126 -10.55 -6.38 4.97
C ALA A 126 -9.80 -6.49 6.31
N ILE A 127 -9.56 -5.36 6.99
CA ILE A 127 -8.88 -5.32 8.30
C ILE A 127 -9.52 -6.26 9.32
N HIS A 128 -10.85 -6.40 9.29
CA HIS A 128 -11.58 -7.21 10.27
C HIS A 128 -11.43 -8.72 10.06
N PHE A 129 -10.88 -9.15 8.91
CA PHE A 129 -10.59 -10.55 8.60
C PHE A 129 -9.15 -10.96 8.90
N LEU A 130 -8.32 -10.05 9.44
CA LEU A 130 -6.97 -10.40 9.85
C LEU A 130 -7.00 -11.50 10.94
N PRO A 131 -6.08 -12.48 10.88
CA PRO A 131 -6.17 -13.72 11.65
C PRO A 131 -5.93 -13.55 13.15
N GLU A 132 -5.20 -12.51 13.56
CA GLU A 132 -4.85 -12.25 14.96
C GLU A 132 -5.47 -10.95 15.46
N ASP A 133 -6.03 -10.95 16.67
CA ASP A 133 -6.68 -9.78 17.26
C ASP A 133 -5.69 -8.61 17.46
N GLU A 134 -4.46 -8.90 17.87
CA GLU A 134 -3.41 -7.88 18.01
C GLU A 134 -3.09 -7.22 16.67
N MET A 135 -2.87 -8.03 15.62
CA MET A 135 -2.58 -7.56 14.26
C MET A 135 -3.71 -6.67 13.73
N LYS A 136 -4.95 -7.10 13.92
CA LYS A 136 -6.16 -6.36 13.56
C LYS A 136 -6.24 -5.03 14.30
N ASN A 137 -6.03 -5.02 15.61
CA ASN A 137 -6.08 -3.80 16.42
C ASN A 137 -5.01 -2.78 16.00
N ILE A 138 -3.78 -3.24 15.71
CA ILE A 138 -2.71 -2.38 15.21
C ILE A 138 -3.07 -1.79 13.84
N ALA A 139 -3.63 -2.60 12.92
CA ALA A 139 -4.07 -2.11 11.62
C ALA A 139 -5.20 -1.07 11.72
N ILE A 140 -6.17 -1.27 12.62
CA ILE A 140 -7.22 -0.27 12.92
C ILE A 140 -6.57 1.02 13.42
N GLN A 141 -5.67 0.93 14.41
CA GLN A 141 -5.00 2.09 14.97
C GLN A 141 -4.18 2.85 13.93
N PHE A 142 -3.49 2.14 13.03
CA PHE A 142 -2.77 2.74 11.91
C PHE A 142 -3.68 3.62 11.05
N TYR A 143 -4.87 3.14 10.68
CA TYR A 143 -5.79 3.92 9.85
C TYR A 143 -6.46 5.08 10.60
N GLU A 144 -6.73 4.94 11.89
CA GLU A 144 -7.21 6.06 12.71
C GLU A 144 -6.14 7.17 12.83
N CYS A 145 -4.87 6.81 13.06
CA CYS A 145 -3.76 7.75 13.03
C CYS A 145 -3.60 8.40 11.65
N THR A 146 -3.69 7.61 10.58
CA THR A 146 -3.60 8.10 9.20
C THR A 146 -4.71 9.11 8.90
N LYS A 147 -5.95 8.80 9.26
CA LYS A 147 -7.11 9.68 9.08
C LYS A 147 -6.97 10.98 9.87
N LYS A 148 -6.47 10.90 11.10
CA LYS A 148 -6.20 12.07 11.94
C LYS A 148 -5.12 12.95 11.29
N TYR A 149 -4.01 12.36 10.87
CA TYR A 149 -2.91 13.09 10.25
C TYR A 149 -3.34 13.80 8.95
N TYR A 150 -4.02 13.10 8.03
CA TYR A 150 -4.49 13.69 6.76
C TYR A 150 -5.65 14.70 6.92
N SER A 151 -6.15 14.95 8.12
CA SER A 151 -7.16 16.00 8.34
C SER A 151 -6.59 17.42 8.29
N ASP A 152 -5.30 17.59 8.62
CA ASP A 152 -4.61 18.88 8.65
C ASP A 152 -3.15 18.81 8.14
N GLU A 153 -2.59 17.60 7.96
CA GLU A 153 -1.23 17.32 7.44
C GLU A 153 -0.08 18.11 8.12
N SER A 154 -0.32 18.63 9.33
CA SER A 154 0.57 19.58 10.01
C SER A 154 1.24 19.00 11.27
N SER A 155 0.63 17.96 11.86
CA SER A 155 0.99 17.45 13.18
C SER A 155 2.09 16.40 13.10
N VAL A 156 3.28 16.77 13.58
CA VAL A 156 4.43 15.85 13.70
C VAL A 156 4.09 14.65 14.58
N ALA A 157 3.36 14.86 15.68
CA ALA A 157 2.97 13.78 16.58
C ALA A 157 2.08 12.74 15.87
N ASP A 158 1.06 13.20 15.13
CA ASP A 158 0.13 12.30 14.44
C ASP A 158 0.80 11.54 13.29
N ALA A 159 1.75 12.18 12.61
CA ALA A 159 2.59 11.51 11.62
C ALA A 159 3.48 10.43 12.25
N LEU A 160 4.15 10.73 13.36
CA LEU A 160 4.99 9.76 14.07
C LEU A 160 4.16 8.59 14.62
N ASP A 161 2.96 8.84 15.12
CA ASP A 161 2.03 7.77 15.53
C ASP A 161 1.64 6.88 14.35
N THR A 162 1.41 7.47 13.17
CA THR A 162 1.14 6.71 11.94
C THR A 162 2.31 5.81 11.56
N VAL A 163 3.53 6.36 11.59
CA VAL A 163 4.76 5.60 11.29
C VAL A 163 4.97 4.48 12.30
N TYR A 164 4.79 4.76 13.59
CA TYR A 164 4.94 3.79 14.66
C TYR A 164 3.98 2.61 14.50
N ASN A 165 2.69 2.88 14.27
CA ASN A 165 1.69 1.82 14.12
C ASN A 165 1.91 0.99 12.85
N GLY A 166 2.37 1.60 11.75
CA GLY A 166 2.70 0.83 10.54
C GLY A 166 3.91 -0.08 10.74
N ALA A 167 4.94 0.39 11.45
CA ALA A 167 6.09 -0.45 11.80
C ALA A 167 5.69 -1.62 12.71
N LYS A 168 4.83 -1.35 13.71
CA LYS A 168 4.27 -2.38 14.59
C LYS A 168 3.42 -3.40 13.84
N PHE A 169 2.67 -2.96 12.82
CA PHE A 169 1.93 -3.86 11.97
C PHE A 169 2.86 -4.82 11.22
N PHE A 170 3.96 -4.32 10.63
CA PHE A 170 4.94 -5.18 9.97
C PHE A 170 5.63 -6.16 10.92
N GLU A 171 5.93 -5.74 12.15
CA GLU A 171 6.45 -6.63 13.20
C GLU A 171 5.46 -7.76 13.50
N SER A 172 4.19 -7.44 13.74
CA SER A 172 3.13 -8.41 14.02
C SER A 172 2.93 -9.40 12.87
N VAL A 173 2.87 -8.91 11.62
CA VAL A 173 2.74 -9.77 10.42
C VAL A 173 3.94 -10.69 10.26
N LYS A 174 5.16 -10.19 10.50
CA LYS A 174 6.38 -11.00 10.40
C LYS A 174 6.38 -12.15 11.41
N LEU A 175 6.11 -11.84 12.68
CA LEU A 175 6.05 -12.84 13.75
C LEU A 175 4.97 -13.88 13.47
N TRP A 176 3.78 -13.44 13.08
CA TRP A 176 2.69 -14.34 12.72
C TRP A 176 3.08 -15.28 11.57
N PHE A 177 3.65 -14.75 10.48
CA PHE A 177 4.00 -15.54 9.30
C PHE A 177 5.15 -16.52 9.56
N GLU A 178 6.12 -16.15 10.40
CA GLU A 178 7.20 -17.04 10.84
C GLU A 178 6.65 -18.24 11.64
N ASN A 179 5.56 -18.05 12.40
CA ASN A 179 4.89 -19.12 13.15
C ASN A 179 4.00 -20.04 12.30
N GLN A 180 3.77 -19.72 11.02
CA GLN A 180 3.01 -20.58 10.10
C GLN A 180 3.89 -21.61 9.35
N LYS A 181 5.22 -21.55 9.53
CA LYS A 181 6.21 -22.41 8.88
C LYS A 181 6.53 -23.64 9.72
#